data_AF-A0A522Z1M8-F1
#
_entry.id   AF-A0A522Z1M8-F1
#
_cell.length_a   1.000
_cell.length_b   1.000
_cell.length_c   1.000
_cell.angle_alpha   90.00
_cell.angle_beta   90.00
_cell.angle_gamma   90.00
#
_symmetry.space_group_name_H-M   'P 1'
#
loop_
_entity.id
_entity.type
_entity.pdbx_description
1 polymer ?
#
loop_
_entity_poly.entity_id
_entity_poly.type
_entity_poly.pdbx_seq_one_letter_code
_entity_poly.pdbx_strand_id
1 'polypeptide(L)'
;MSLARRSFRLPRLSRRAWTGVLAGLAAAFLLGNRGMRAMAASWWNLRGLRADLASARREELQLQDRIAAAKGDDRALERAARSELGFQRPGEIEYRFPKPVRKAR
;
A
#
# COMPACT_ATOMS: atom_id res chain seq x y z
N MET A 1 -67.07 -39.16 -8.51
CA MET A 1 -65.99 -38.24 -8.09
C MET A 1 -64.79 -38.47 -9.01
N SER A 2 -64.61 -37.64 -10.04
CA SER A 2 -63.48 -37.76 -10.97
C SER A 2 -62.45 -36.66 -10.67
N LEU A 3 -61.26 -37.08 -10.22
CA LEU A 3 -60.12 -36.20 -9.99
C LEU A 3 -59.50 -35.83 -11.34
N ALA A 4 -59.81 -34.63 -11.81
CA ALA A 4 -59.15 -34.03 -12.97
C ALA A 4 -57.66 -33.85 -12.66
N ARG A 5 -56.81 -34.75 -13.17
CA ARG A 5 -55.35 -34.57 -13.18
C ARG A 5 -55.02 -33.40 -14.10
N ARG A 6 -54.80 -32.21 -13.53
CA ARG A 6 -54.15 -31.10 -14.24
C ARG A 6 -52.76 -31.55 -14.63
N SER A 7 -52.58 -31.91 -15.90
CA SER A 7 -51.27 -32.14 -16.49
C SER A 7 -50.54 -30.79 -16.55
N PHE A 8 -49.55 -30.63 -15.68
CA PHE A 8 -48.68 -29.46 -15.66
C PHE A 8 -47.77 -29.55 -16.91
N ARG A 9 -48.13 -28.87 -17.99
CA ARG A 9 -47.28 -28.76 -19.17
C ARG A 9 -46.14 -27.82 -18.82
N LEU A 10 -44.93 -28.35 -18.68
CA LEU A 10 -43.74 -27.53 -18.53
C LEU A 10 -43.57 -26.68 -19.79
N PRO A 11 -43.49 -25.34 -19.66
CA PRO A 11 -43.24 -24.49 -20.81
C PRO A 11 -41.87 -24.86 -21.40
N ARG A 12 -41.79 -25.04 -22.72
CA ARG A 12 -40.52 -25.19 -23.42
C ARG A 12 -39.80 -23.84 -23.36
N LEU A 13 -39.01 -23.62 -22.31
CA LEU A 13 -38.15 -22.44 -22.20
C LEU A 13 -37.16 -22.44 -23.36
N SER A 14 -37.08 -21.31 -24.07
CA SER A 14 -36.10 -21.13 -25.13
C SER A 14 -34.68 -21.21 -24.55
N ARG A 15 -33.70 -21.60 -25.36
CA ARG A 15 -32.28 -21.63 -24.94
C ARG A 15 -31.82 -20.28 -24.35
N ARG A 16 -32.36 -19.17 -24.85
CA ARG A 16 -32.09 -17.81 -24.36
C ARG A 16 -32.61 -17.57 -22.93
N ALA A 17 -33.77 -18.14 -22.60
CA ALA A 17 -34.31 -18.05 -21.24
C ALA A 17 -33.42 -18.84 -20.25
N TRP A 18 -32.95 -20.02 -20.66
CA TRP A 18 -32.03 -20.82 -19.85
C TRP A 18 -30.68 -20.13 -19.61
N THR A 19 -30.09 -19.50 -20.63
CA THR A 19 -28.85 -18.75 -20.46
C THR A 19 -29.02 -17.57 -19.50
N GLY A 20 -30.17 -16.89 -19.55
CA GLY A 20 -30.48 -15.80 -18.62
C GLY A 20 -30.62 -16.27 -17.17
N VAL A 21 -31.32 -17.40 -16.96
CA VAL A 21 -31.45 -18.03 -15.63
C VAL A 21 -30.09 -18.46 -15.08
N LEU A 22 -29.24 -19.07 -15.92
CA LEU A 22 -27.91 -19.51 -15.51
C LEU A 22 -27.00 -18.34 -15.14
N ALA A 23 -27.03 -17.27 -15.94
CA ALA A 23 -26.29 -16.04 -15.66
C ALA A 23 -26.78 -15.36 -14.38
N GLY A 24 -28.09 -15.33 -14.15
CA GLY A 24 -28.69 -14.79 -12.93
C GLY A 24 -28.28 -15.57 -11.68
N LEU A 25 -28.28 -16.90 -11.74
CA LEU A 25 -27.81 -17.77 -10.66
C LEU A 25 -26.33 -17.58 -10.38
N ALA A 26 -25.49 -17.49 -11.41
CA ALA A 26 -24.07 -17.22 -11.26
C ALA A 26 -23.84 -15.85 -10.59
N ALA A 27 -24.53 -14.81 -11.06
CA ALA A 27 -24.46 -13.48 -10.46
C ALA A 27 -24.90 -13.49 -9.00
N ALA A 28 -26.03 -14.14 -8.68
CA ALA A 28 -26.52 -14.26 -7.30
C ALA A 28 -25.55 -15.02 -6.39
N PHE A 29 -24.86 -16.05 -6.90
CA PHE A 29 -23.84 -16.77 -6.14
C PHE A 29 -22.59 -15.91 -5.90
N LEU A 30 -22.11 -15.21 -6.93
CA LEU A 30 -20.93 -14.33 -6.85
C LEU A 30 -21.17 -13.11 -5.94
N LEU A 31 -22.35 -12.49 -6.05
CA LEU A 31 -22.71 -11.26 -5.34
C LEU A 31 -23.32 -11.52 -3.95
N GLY A 32 -24.06 -12.63 -3.80
CA GLY A 32 -24.71 -13.01 -2.55
C GLY A 32 -23.75 -13.65 -1.55
N ASN A 33 -22.65 -14.26 -2.02
CA ASN A 33 -21.65 -14.83 -1.14
C ASN A 33 -20.66 -13.76 -0.64
N ARG A 34 -20.92 -13.23 0.56
CA ARG A 34 -20.01 -12.30 1.26
C ARG A 34 -18.57 -12.81 1.32
N GLY A 35 -18.37 -14.14 1.37
CA GLY A 35 -17.06 -14.77 1.37
C GLY A 35 -16.22 -14.47 0.12
N MET A 36 -16.82 -14.43 -1.07
CA MET A 36 -16.08 -14.15 -2.31
C MET A 36 -15.58 -12.70 -2.37
N ARG A 37 -16.42 -11.75 -1.96
CA ARG A 37 -16.05 -10.34 -1.88
C ARG A 37 -14.94 -10.11 -0.85
N ALA A 38 -15.05 -10.75 0.31
CA ALA A 38 -14.02 -10.70 1.35
C ALA A 38 -12.69 -11.29 0.85
N MET A 39 -12.73 -12.41 0.12
CA MET A 39 -11.54 -13.06 -0.41
C MET A 39 -10.85 -12.20 -1.49
N ALA A 40 -11.63 -11.56 -2.36
CA ALA A 40 -11.10 -10.60 -3.33
C ALA A 40 -10.43 -9.41 -2.63
N ALA A 41 -11.10 -8.81 -1.63
CA ALA A 41 -10.54 -7.71 -0.84
C ALA A 41 -9.26 -8.13 -0.10
N SER A 42 -9.26 -9.30 0.53
CA SER A 42 -8.09 -9.86 1.21
C SER A 42 -6.93 -10.10 0.26
N TRP A 43 -7.19 -10.53 -0.97
CA TRP A 43 -6.14 -10.69 -1.98
C TRP A 43 -5.48 -9.36 -2.35
N TRP A 44 -6.29 -8.32 -2.56
CA TRP A 44 -5.77 -6.97 -2.81
C TRP A 44 -4.99 -6.43 -1.61
N ASN A 45 -5.52 -6.58 -0.40
CA ASN A 45 -4.84 -6.19 0.83
C ASN A 45 -3.50 -6.92 0.99
N LEU A 46 -3.46 -8.24 0.76
CA LEU A 46 -2.22 -9.01 0.83
C LEU A 46 -1.19 -8.52 -0.20
N ARG A 47 -1.64 -8.10 -1.38
CA ARG A 47 -0.76 -7.53 -2.41
C ARG A 47 -0.19 -6.18 -1.99
N GLY A 48 -1.00 -5.31 -1.37
CA GLY A 48 -0.56 -4.05 -0.77
C GLY A 48 0.46 -4.26 0.35
N LEU A 49 0.11 -5.09 1.34
CA LEU A 49 0.99 -5.40 2.48
C LEU A 49 2.35 -5.95 2.03
N ARG A 50 2.39 -6.77 0.97
CA ARG A 50 3.65 -7.27 0.40
C ARG A 50 4.50 -6.16 -0.23
N ALA A 51 3.87 -5.19 -0.88
CA ALA A 51 4.57 -4.04 -1.43
C ALA A 51 5.13 -3.16 -0.31
N ASP A 52 4.34 -2.90 0.74
CA ASP A 52 4.75 -2.09 1.89
C ASP A 52 5.90 -2.74 2.67
N LEU A 53 5.85 -4.07 2.83
CA LEU A 53 6.93 -4.83 3.47
C LEU A 53 8.21 -4.78 2.62
N ALA A 54 8.09 -4.83 1.30
CA ALA A 54 9.23 -4.69 0.40
C ALA A 54 9.85 -3.28 0.44
N SER A 55 9.04 -2.22 0.53
CA SER A 55 9.55 -0.86 0.70
C SER A 55 10.21 -0.65 2.06
N ALA A 56 9.57 -1.12 3.14
CA ALA A 56 10.11 -1.00 4.50
C ALA A 56 11.47 -1.70 4.63
N ARG A 57 11.64 -2.90 4.05
CA ARG A 57 12.94 -3.59 4.03
C ARG A 57 14.01 -2.83 3.25
N ARG A 58 13.66 -2.18 2.14
CA ARG A 58 14.62 -1.35 1.39
C ARG A 58 15.04 -0.13 2.20
N GLU A 59 14.10 0.48 2.90
CA GLU A 59 14.36 1.63 3.77
C GLU A 59 15.25 1.22 4.96
N GLU A 60 14.96 0.08 5.58
CA GLU A 60 15.80 -0.49 6.63
C GLU A 60 17.26 -0.69 6.15
N LEU A 61 17.45 -1.30 4.99
CA LEU A 61 18.79 -1.48 4.40
C LEU A 61 19.49 -0.15 4.14
N GLN A 62 18.77 0.83 3.56
CA GLN A 62 19.34 2.16 3.32
C GLN A 62 19.72 2.88 4.61
N LEU A 63 18.92 2.74 5.66
CA LEU A 63 19.22 3.32 6.97
C LEU A 63 20.42 2.62 7.61
N GLN A 64 20.52 1.30 7.50
CA GLN A 64 21.69 0.55 7.97
C GLN A 64 22.96 0.98 7.24
N ASP A 65 22.91 1.14 5.91
CA ASP A 65 24.04 1.64 5.12
C ASP A 65 24.45 3.06 5.54
N ARG A 66 23.47 3.95 5.77
CA ARG A 66 23.73 5.31 6.28
C ARG A 66 24.34 5.29 7.67
N ILE A 67 23.86 4.44 8.57
CA ILE A 67 24.42 4.28 9.91
C ILE A 67 25.84 3.71 9.82
N ALA A 68 26.10 2.74 8.95
CA ALA A 68 27.42 2.17 8.75
C ALA A 68 28.40 3.21 8.19
N ALA A 69 27.98 4.00 7.21
CA ALA A 69 28.76 5.12 6.68
C ALA A 69 29.02 6.20 7.74
N ALA A 70 28.03 6.53 8.56
CA ALA A 70 28.16 7.51 9.64
C ALA A 70 29.08 7.03 10.77
N LYS A 71 28.98 5.75 11.17
CA LYS A 71 29.86 5.13 12.17
C LYS A 71 31.29 4.95 11.67
N GLY A 72 31.49 4.78 10.36
CA GLY A 72 32.82 4.69 9.75
C GLY A 72 33.63 5.99 9.89
N ASP A 73 32.98 7.12 10.15
CA ASP A 73 33.60 8.43 10.33
C ASP A 73 33.08 9.11 11.61
N ASP A 74 33.35 8.47 12.76
CA ASP A 74 33.00 8.98 14.11
C ASP A 74 33.40 10.45 14.30
N ARG A 75 34.49 10.90 13.67
CA ARG A 75 34.94 12.30 13.73
C ARG A 75 34.06 13.24 12.92
N ALA A 76 33.59 12.83 11.74
CA ALA A 76 32.63 13.63 10.98
C ALA A 76 31.25 13.65 11.65
N LEU A 77 30.82 12.53 12.23
CA LEU A 77 29.57 12.45 12.99
C LEU A 77 29.59 13.38 14.21
N GLU A 78 30.68 13.34 14.99
CA GLU A 78 30.87 14.24 16.13
C GLU A 78 30.90 15.71 15.70
N ARG A 79 31.54 16.02 14.56
CA ARG A 79 31.61 17.38 14.02
C ARG A 79 30.24 17.88 13.53
N ALA A 80 29.44 17.01 12.88
CA ALA A 80 28.09 17.33 12.43
C ALA A 80 27.13 17.55 13.62
N ALA A 81 27.16 16.66 14.61
CA ALA A 81 26.38 16.79 15.84
C ALA A 81 26.74 18.07 16.62
N ARG A 82 28.03 18.39 16.72
CA ARG A 82 28.50 19.64 17.35
C ARG A 82 27.99 20.88 16.63
N SER A 83 28.02 20.89 15.29
CA SER A 83 27.51 21.99 14.47
C SER A 83 26.01 22.23 14.67
N GLU A 84 25.18 21.18 14.66
CA GLU A 84 23.73 21.31 14.93
C GLU A 84 23.42 21.81 16.35
N LEU A 85 24.20 21.37 17.34
CA LEU A 85 24.03 21.75 18.73
C LEU A 85 24.69 23.10 19.08
N GLY A 86 25.38 23.75 18.12
CA GLY A 86 26.09 25.00 18.33
C GLY A 86 27.34 24.89 19.23
N PHE A 87 27.88 23.69 19.40
CA PHE A 87 29.10 23.44 20.16
C PHE A 87 30.33 23.49 19.25
N GLN A 88 31.42 24.12 19.71
CA GLN A 88 32.71 24.15 19.02
C GLN A 88 33.80 23.50 19.88
N ARG A 89 34.74 22.77 19.29
CA ARG A 89 35.94 22.32 20.02
C ARG A 89 36.90 23.49 20.28
N PRO A 90 37.71 23.44 21.35
CA PRO A 90 38.81 24.37 21.54
C PRO A 90 39.74 24.36 20.31
N GLY A 91 39.89 25.51 19.64
CA GLY A 91 40.72 25.68 18.44
C GLY A 91 40.03 25.45 17.09
N GLU A 92 38.73 25.18 17.07
CA GLU A 92 37.93 25.04 15.84
C GLU A 92 37.43 26.44 15.39
N ILE A 93 37.61 26.79 14.11
CA ILE A 93 37.21 28.10 13.57
C ILE A 93 35.90 27.94 12.76
N GLU A 94 34.81 28.53 13.23
CA GLU A 94 33.53 28.59 12.50
C GLU A 94 33.48 29.84 11.59
N TYR A 95 33.38 29.64 10.28
CA TYR A 95 33.20 30.72 9.31
C TYR A 95 31.70 31.04 9.16
N ARG A 96 31.26 32.17 9.74
CA ARG A 96 29.89 32.68 9.53
C ARG A 96 29.90 33.79 8.48
N PHE A 97 29.26 33.53 7.36
CA PHE A 97 29.09 34.54 6.31
C PHE A 97 27.87 35.42 6.64
N PRO A 98 28.02 36.76 6.68
CA PRO A 98 26.88 37.64 6.82
C PRO A 98 25.98 37.54 5.58
N LYS A 99 24.66 37.63 5.78
CA LYS A 99 23.69 37.62 4.68
C LYS A 99 24.02 38.79 3.75
N PRO A 100 24.13 38.58 2.42
CA PRO A 100 24.50 39.64 1.51
C PRO A 100 23.49 40.79 1.60
N VAL A 101 23.98 41.99 1.92
CA VAL A 101 23.14 43.20 1.94
C VAL A 101 22.78 43.50 0.50
N ARG A 102 21.53 43.20 0.14
CA ARG A 102 20.97 43.57 -1.16
C ARG A 102 20.89 45.10 -1.20
N LYS A 103 21.86 45.75 -1.86
CA LYS A 103 21.80 47.19 -2.12
C LYS A 103 20.55 47.47 -2.96
N ALA A 104 19.62 48.23 -2.40
CA ALA A 104 18.52 48.81 -3.17
C ALA A 104 19.14 49.69 -4.26
N ARG A 105 18.73 49.46 -5.49
CA ARG A 105 19.18 50.19 -6.68
C ARG A 105 18.24 51.36 -6.94
#